data_AF-A0A5D0G2L4-F1
#
_entry.id   AF-A0A5D0G2L4-F1
#
_cell.length_a   1.000
_cell.length_b   1.000
_cell.length_c   1.000
_cell.angle_alpha   90.00
_cell.angle_beta   90.00
_cell.angle_gamma   90.00
#
_symmetry.space_group_name_H-M   'P 1'
#
loop_
_entity.id
_entity.type
_entity.pdbx_description
1 polymer ?
#
loop_
_entity_poly.entity_id
_entity_poly.type
_entity_poly.pdbx_seq_one_letter_code
_entity_poly.pdbx_strand_id
1 'polypeptide(L)'
;MKKLLFLFFAFSMMQVSAQNLSSMSKSVSSSTSSLIENLASDQVENLTKKLNLNEKQQKQVSVLVVSQLKSEKFQKMIGSLGTDKLMGSGDKSDQTEKIQSALMSDDNFQKGMSTILDEKQMETMKKYIPK
;
A
#
# COMPACT_ATOMS: atom_id res chain seq x y z
N MET A 1 -17.05 -9.13 34.07
CA MET A 1 -17.08 -10.45 33.40
C MET A 1 -17.74 -10.32 32.04
N LYS A 2 -16.99 -10.73 31.00
CA LYS A 2 -17.33 -11.15 29.64
C LYS A 2 -18.77 -10.94 29.16
N LYS A 3 -18.94 -10.22 28.05
CA LYS A 3 -19.88 -10.64 26.99
C LYS A 3 -19.18 -10.58 25.63
N LEU A 4 -19.16 -11.75 25.04
CA LEU A 4 -18.50 -12.19 23.83
C LEU A 4 -19.28 -11.64 22.63
N LEU A 5 -18.62 -10.93 21.72
CA LEU A 5 -19.22 -10.56 20.43
C LEU A 5 -18.58 -11.46 19.37
N PHE A 6 -19.33 -12.51 19.04
CA PHE A 6 -19.14 -13.32 17.84
C PHE A 6 -19.37 -12.43 16.62
N LEU A 7 -18.34 -12.27 15.77
CA LEU A 7 -18.55 -11.84 14.39
C LEU A 7 -17.84 -12.85 13.47
N PHE A 8 -18.64 -13.79 12.97
CA PHE A 8 -18.27 -14.69 11.88
C PHE A 8 -18.03 -13.86 10.62
N PHE A 9 -16.80 -13.84 10.12
CA PHE A 9 -16.50 -13.41 8.75
C PHE A 9 -16.21 -14.67 7.93
N ALA A 10 -17.26 -15.26 7.37
CA ALA A 10 -17.14 -16.31 6.38
C ALA A 10 -16.89 -15.65 5.00
N PHE A 11 -15.64 -15.59 4.57
CA PHE A 11 -15.33 -15.39 3.16
C PHE A 11 -15.38 -16.75 2.45
N SER A 12 -16.50 -16.98 1.78
CA SER A 12 -16.67 -18.01 0.76
C SER A 12 -15.67 -17.76 -0.37
N MET A 13 -14.61 -18.58 -0.44
CA MET A 13 -13.79 -18.66 -1.64
C MET A 13 -14.58 -19.39 -2.72
N MET A 14 -15.05 -18.65 -3.72
CA MET A 14 -15.39 -19.21 -5.02
C MET A 14 -14.10 -19.69 -5.69
N GLN A 15 -14.06 -20.98 -6.04
CA GLN A 15 -13.10 -21.53 -7.00
C GLN A 15 -13.20 -20.78 -8.32
N VAL A 16 -12.06 -20.34 -8.85
CA VAL A 16 -11.90 -20.07 -10.28
C VAL A 16 -10.69 -20.86 -10.77
N SER A 17 -10.97 -21.91 -11.53
CA SER A 17 -9.99 -22.60 -12.34
C SER A 17 -9.53 -21.67 -13.46
N ALA A 18 -8.27 -21.27 -13.42
CA ALA A 18 -7.56 -20.67 -14.54
C ALA A 18 -6.24 -21.42 -14.74
N GLN A 19 -6.33 -22.64 -15.30
CA GLN A 19 -5.19 -23.35 -15.86
C GLN A 19 -5.00 -22.90 -17.31
N ASN A 20 -3.73 -22.73 -17.69
CA ASN A 20 -3.19 -22.42 -19.02
C ASN A 20 -3.08 -20.96 -19.48
N LEU A 21 -2.32 -20.17 -18.71
CA LEU A 21 -1.42 -19.12 -19.24
C LEU A 21 -0.29 -18.74 -18.25
N SER A 22 -0.03 -19.61 -17.26
CA SER A 22 0.51 -19.19 -15.96
C SER A 22 2.02 -19.36 -15.76
N SER A 23 2.77 -19.96 -16.69
CA SER A 23 4.14 -20.38 -16.36
C SER A 23 5.17 -19.24 -16.43
N MET A 24 4.95 -18.22 -17.27
CA MET A 24 5.85 -17.06 -17.39
C MET A 24 5.34 -15.84 -16.62
N SER A 25 4.02 -15.67 -16.52
CA SER A 25 3.37 -14.63 -15.69
C SER A 25 3.53 -14.88 -14.19
N LYS A 26 3.55 -16.13 -13.70
CA LYS A 26 3.74 -16.42 -12.26
C LYS A 26 5.10 -16.00 -11.72
N SER A 27 6.17 -16.10 -12.52
CA SER A 27 7.51 -15.69 -12.08
C SER A 27 7.57 -14.17 -11.90
N VAL A 28 7.13 -13.41 -12.90
CA VAL A 28 7.05 -11.94 -12.85
C VAL A 28 6.06 -11.44 -11.80
N SER A 29 4.89 -12.10 -11.68
CA SER A 29 3.85 -11.73 -10.72
C SER A 29 4.24 -12.03 -9.27
N SER A 30 5.01 -13.09 -9.00
CA SER A 30 5.47 -13.43 -7.65
C SER A 30 6.51 -12.42 -7.15
N SER A 31 7.51 -12.10 -7.98
CA SER A 31 8.51 -11.08 -7.67
C SER A 31 7.89 -9.68 -7.56
N THR A 32 6.86 -9.39 -8.35
CA THR A 32 6.13 -8.12 -8.26
C THR A 32 5.26 -8.06 -6.99
N SER A 33 4.66 -9.16 -6.54
CA SER A 33 3.87 -9.18 -5.30
C SER A 33 4.74 -8.92 -4.07
N SER A 34 5.89 -9.58 -3.95
CA SER A 34 6.82 -9.35 -2.83
C SER A 34 7.43 -7.95 -2.85
N LEU A 35 7.68 -7.39 -4.04
CA LEU A 35 8.07 -5.99 -4.20
C LEU A 35 6.99 -5.03 -3.73
N ILE A 36 5.73 -5.24 -4.11
CA ILE A 36 4.61 -4.41 -3.67
C ILE A 36 4.43 -4.49 -2.16
N GLU A 37 4.58 -5.68 -1.56
CA GLU A 37 4.46 -5.87 -0.13
C GLU A 37 5.57 -5.13 0.63
N ASN A 38 6.82 -5.22 0.17
CA ASN A 38 7.93 -4.48 0.75
C ASN A 38 7.74 -2.97 0.60
N LEU A 39 7.37 -2.49 -0.59
CA LEU A 39 7.06 -1.08 -0.81
C LEU A 39 5.91 -0.63 0.09
N ALA A 40 4.83 -1.40 0.19
CA ALA A 40 3.71 -1.08 1.05
C ALA A 40 4.13 -1.01 2.52
N SER A 41 4.97 -1.93 2.98
CA SER A 41 5.53 -1.91 4.33
C SER A 41 6.34 -0.64 4.58
N ASP A 42 7.26 -0.30 3.67
CA ASP A 42 8.09 0.91 3.75
C ASP A 42 7.21 2.18 3.80
N GLN A 43 6.15 2.24 2.98
CA GLN A 43 5.19 3.36 2.97
C GLN A 43 4.39 3.45 4.27
N VAL A 44 3.89 2.32 4.79
CA VAL A 44 3.12 2.29 6.04
C VAL A 44 4.01 2.68 7.22
N GLU A 45 5.25 2.21 7.27
CA GLU A 45 6.21 2.59 8.31
C GLU A 45 6.45 4.10 8.32
N ASN A 46 6.68 4.68 7.13
CA ASN A 46 6.90 6.11 6.97
C ASN A 46 5.66 6.93 7.39
N LEU A 47 4.47 6.54 6.93
CA LEU A 47 3.21 7.17 7.32
C LEU A 47 2.93 7.03 8.82
N THR A 48 3.26 5.89 9.41
CA THR A 48 3.12 5.64 10.85
C THR A 48 3.97 6.61 11.66
N LYS A 49 5.24 6.76 11.29
CA LYS A 49 6.15 7.70 11.97
C LYS A 49 5.67 9.15 11.83
N LYS A 50 5.17 9.53 10.65
CA LYS A 50 4.75 10.91 10.36
C LYS A 50 3.42 11.30 11.01
N LEU A 51 2.46 10.38 11.00
CA LEU A 51 1.08 10.64 11.44
C LEU A 51 0.79 10.04 12.82
N ASN A 52 1.78 9.38 13.44
CA ASN A 52 1.63 8.67 14.71
C ASN A 52 0.44 7.70 14.68
N LEU A 53 0.41 6.82 13.67
CA LEU A 53 -0.70 5.89 13.46
C LEU A 53 -0.72 4.80 14.54
N ASN A 54 -1.89 4.54 15.12
CA ASN A 54 -2.07 3.39 16.01
C ASN A 54 -2.20 2.07 15.21
N GLU A 55 -2.15 0.92 15.90
CA GLU A 55 -2.18 -0.40 15.25
C GLU A 55 -3.40 -0.62 14.35
N LYS A 56 -4.58 -0.10 14.72
CA LYS A 56 -5.79 -0.22 13.90
C LYS A 56 -5.64 0.59 12.61
N GLN A 57 -5.16 1.82 12.72
CA GLN A 57 -4.90 2.68 11.58
C GLN A 57 -3.83 2.10 10.66
N GLN A 58 -2.73 1.57 11.22
CA GLN A 58 -1.68 0.92 10.44
C GLN A 58 -2.21 -0.22 9.56
N LYS A 59 -3.10 -1.06 10.10
CA LYS A 59 -3.76 -2.13 9.32
C LYS A 59 -4.63 -1.57 8.19
N GLN A 60 -5.43 -0.54 8.48
CA GLN A 60 -6.30 0.07 7.48
C GLN A 60 -5.49 0.79 6.38
N VAL A 61 -4.44 1.52 6.76
CA VAL A 61 -3.53 2.19 5.83
C VAL A 61 -2.75 1.17 5.01
N SER A 62 -2.31 0.05 5.59
CA SER A 62 -1.65 -1.03 4.84
C SER A 62 -2.53 -1.58 3.72
N VAL A 63 -3.80 -1.87 4.02
CA VAL A 63 -4.76 -2.31 2.99
C VAL A 63 -4.93 -1.26 1.90
N LEU A 64 -5.07 0.01 2.29
CA LEU A 64 -5.23 1.12 1.35
C LEU A 64 -4.00 1.30 0.45
N VAL A 65 -2.79 1.29 1.01
CA VAL A 65 -1.53 1.42 0.28
C VAL A 65 -1.35 0.25 -0.68
N VAL A 66 -1.54 -1.00 -0.25
CA VAL A 66 -1.44 -2.17 -1.13
C VAL A 66 -2.44 -2.07 -2.28
N SER A 67 -3.67 -1.64 -2.00
CA SER A 67 -4.68 -1.43 -3.04
C SER A 67 -4.25 -0.38 -4.07
N GLN A 68 -3.66 0.74 -3.63
CA GLN A 68 -3.16 1.76 -4.54
C GLN A 68 -1.95 1.29 -5.35
N LEU A 69 -0.97 0.63 -4.72
CA LEU A 69 0.23 0.12 -5.41
C LEU A 69 -0.10 -0.95 -6.46
N LYS A 70 -1.21 -1.68 -6.29
CA LYS A 70 -1.74 -2.65 -7.27
C LYS A 70 -2.56 -2.01 -8.39
N SER A 71 -2.92 -0.73 -8.28
CA SER A 71 -3.64 -0.04 -9.35
C SER A 71 -2.74 0.14 -10.59
N GLU A 72 -3.35 0.21 -11.78
CA GLU A 72 -2.59 0.35 -13.03
C GLU A 72 -1.65 1.55 -13.03
N LYS A 73 -2.09 2.68 -12.46
CA LYS A 73 -1.29 3.92 -12.37
C LYS A 73 0.03 3.67 -11.64
N PHE A 74 -0.03 3.04 -10.47
CA PHE A 74 1.15 2.76 -9.66
C PHE A 74 1.94 1.58 -10.19
N GLN A 75 1.31 0.55 -10.73
CA GLN A 75 2.01 -0.55 -11.41
C GLN A 75 2.86 -0.04 -12.58
N LYS A 76 2.32 0.87 -13.41
CA LYS A 76 3.06 1.51 -14.52
C LYS A 76 4.21 2.36 -14.01
N MET A 77 4.01 3.12 -12.92
CA MET A 77 5.05 3.92 -12.30
C MET A 77 6.18 3.05 -11.71
N ILE A 78 5.83 2.02 -10.93
CA ILE A 78 6.80 1.07 -10.36
C ILE A 78 7.59 0.38 -11.47
N GLY A 79 6.91 -0.05 -12.54
CA GLY A 79 7.54 -0.66 -13.70
C GLY A 79 8.51 0.28 -14.43
N SER A 80 8.20 1.58 -14.54
CA SER A 80 9.06 2.56 -15.21
C SER A 80 10.27 2.98 -14.38
N LEU A 81 10.19 2.86 -13.05
CA LEU A 81 11.31 3.12 -12.14
C LEU A 81 12.36 2.00 -12.17
N GLY A 82 11.99 0.80 -12.61
CA GLY A 82 12.87 -0.37 -12.67
C GLY A 82 13.01 -1.05 -11.32
N THR A 83 12.76 -2.37 -11.28
CA THR A 83 12.77 -3.17 -10.04
C THR A 83 14.12 -3.16 -9.34
N ASP A 84 15.22 -3.14 -10.10
CA ASP A 84 16.58 -3.12 -9.54
C ASP A 84 16.89 -1.83 -8.76
N LYS A 85 16.32 -0.70 -9.19
CA LYS A 85 16.48 0.59 -8.50
C LYS A 85 15.63 0.68 -7.23
N LEU A 86 14.50 -0.03 -7.20
CA LEU A 86 13.64 -0.11 -6.02
C LEU A 86 14.17 -1.09 -4.97
N MET A 87 14.98 -2.07 -5.38
CA MET A 87 15.62 -3.02 -4.47
C MET A 87 17.04 -2.61 -4.05
N GLY A 88 17.73 -1.79 -4.84
CA GLY A 88 19.10 -1.37 -4.57
C GLY A 88 19.21 -0.39 -3.40
N SER A 89 20.11 -0.67 -2.45
CA SER A 89 20.26 0.06 -1.18
C SER A 89 20.77 1.52 -1.31
N GLY A 90 21.28 1.93 -2.48
CA GLY A 90 21.89 3.25 -2.68
C GLY A 90 20.92 4.35 -3.15
N ASP A 91 19.98 4.01 -4.04
CA ASP A 91 19.01 4.94 -4.64
C ASP A 91 17.58 4.73 -4.11
N LYS A 92 17.42 3.84 -3.12
CA LYS A 92 16.10 3.38 -2.62
C LYS A 92 15.25 4.52 -2.07
N SER A 93 15.87 5.53 -1.43
CA SER A 93 15.16 6.67 -0.85
C SER A 93 14.39 7.44 -1.92
N ASP A 94 15.05 7.83 -3.00
CA ASP A 94 14.52 8.79 -3.96
C ASP A 94 13.36 8.21 -4.77
N GLN A 95 13.43 6.93 -5.13
CA GLN A 95 12.34 6.28 -5.88
C GLN A 95 11.17 5.92 -4.97
N THR A 96 11.44 5.49 -3.73
CA THR A 96 10.39 5.22 -2.72
C THR A 96 9.67 6.51 -2.33
N GLU A 97 10.39 7.64 -2.27
CA GLU A 97 9.83 8.97 -2.05
C GLU A 97 8.96 9.44 -3.21
N LYS A 98 9.31 9.14 -4.47
CA LYS A 98 8.43 9.43 -5.62
C LYS A 98 7.12 8.66 -5.54
N ILE A 99 7.18 7.37 -5.19
CA ILE A 99 5.98 6.54 -4.98
C ILE A 99 5.15 7.12 -3.83
N GLN A 100 5.79 7.50 -2.72
CA GLN A 100 5.10 8.14 -1.60
C GLN A 100 4.43 9.46 -2.01
N SER A 101 5.15 10.30 -2.76
CA SER A 101 4.66 11.59 -3.24
C SER A 101 3.45 11.41 -4.16
N ALA A 102 3.52 10.42 -5.06
CA ALA A 102 2.43 10.06 -5.94
C ALA A 102 1.21 9.51 -5.17
N LEU A 103 1.43 8.70 -4.12
CA LEU A 103 0.36 8.23 -3.22
C LEU A 103 -0.31 9.42 -2.52
N MET A 104 0.47 10.29 -1.89
CA MET A 104 -0.04 11.43 -1.13
C MET A 104 -0.77 12.44 -2.01
N SER A 105 -0.43 12.53 -3.30
CA SER A 105 -1.08 13.40 -4.28
C SER A 105 -2.29 12.76 -4.98
N ASP A 106 -2.59 11.49 -4.70
CA ASP A 106 -3.73 10.79 -5.30
C ASP A 106 -5.02 11.07 -4.52
N ASP A 107 -6.03 11.59 -5.22
CA ASP A 107 -7.32 11.95 -4.62
C ASP A 107 -8.03 10.77 -3.94
N ASN A 108 -7.94 9.58 -4.53
CA ASN A 108 -8.60 8.39 -3.97
C ASN A 108 -7.86 7.92 -2.72
N PHE A 109 -6.53 8.01 -2.72
CA PHE A 109 -5.73 7.75 -1.53
C PHE A 109 -6.04 8.76 -0.42
N GLN A 110 -6.06 10.07 -0.71
CA GLN A 110 -6.39 11.10 0.29
C GLN A 110 -7.81 10.91 0.86
N LYS A 111 -8.80 10.63 0.01
CA LYS A 111 -10.16 10.30 0.45
C LYS A 111 -10.16 9.07 1.36
N GLY A 112 -9.47 8.00 0.98
CA GLY A 112 -9.32 6.81 1.82
C GLY A 112 -8.71 7.12 3.19
N MET A 113 -7.59 7.86 3.20
CA MET A 113 -6.93 8.29 4.44
C MET A 113 -7.85 9.15 5.32
N SER A 114 -8.72 9.98 4.73
CA SER A 114 -9.68 10.80 5.50
C SER A 114 -10.72 10.02 6.29
N THR A 115 -10.95 8.75 5.94
CA THR A 115 -11.83 7.86 6.70
C THR A 115 -11.11 7.11 7.83
N ILE A 116 -9.77 7.15 7.85
CA ILE A 116 -8.92 6.39 8.78
C ILE A 116 -8.27 7.32 9.82
N LEU A 117 -7.85 8.50 9.38
CA LEU A 117 -7.15 9.49 10.20
C LEU A 117 -8.12 10.34 11.03
N ASP A 118 -7.66 10.77 12.19
CA ASP A 118 -8.32 11.86 12.92
C ASP A 118 -7.98 13.23 12.31
N GLU A 119 -8.63 14.29 12.81
CA GLU A 119 -8.46 15.65 12.31
C GLU A 119 -7.01 16.16 12.43
N LYS A 120 -6.32 15.89 13.54
CA LYS A 120 -4.94 16.35 13.75
C LYS A 120 -3.97 15.62 12.81
N GLN A 121 -4.17 14.32 12.63
CA GLN A 121 -3.41 13.51 11.69
C GLN A 121 -3.67 13.96 10.25
N MET A 122 -4.91 14.29 9.91
CA MET A 122 -5.28 14.82 8.59
C MET A 122 -4.62 16.18 8.31
N GLU A 123 -4.62 17.09 9.28
CA GLU A 123 -3.90 18.37 9.14
C GLU A 123 -2.41 18.16 8.93
N THR A 124 -1.81 17.21 9.65
CA THR A 124 -0.40 16.84 9.51
C THR A 124 -0.12 16.27 8.12
N MET A 125 -1.01 15.40 7.62
CA MET A 125 -0.91 14.82 6.28
C MET A 125 -0.94 15.90 5.20
N LYS A 126 -1.88 16.86 5.27
CA LYS A 126 -2.01 17.95 4.29
C LYS A 126 -0.78 18.84 4.20
N LYS A 127 -0.09 19.08 5.32
CA LYS A 127 1.17 19.85 5.35
C LYS A 127 2.33 19.13 4.67
N TYR A 128 2.23 17.81 4.53
CA TYR A 128 3.29 16.96 3.98
C TYR A 128 3.03 16.52 2.53
N ILE A 129 1.90 16.88 1.93
CA ILE A 129 1.69 16.65 0.50
C ILE A 129 2.78 17.45 -0.24
N PRO A 130 3.72 16.78 -0.94
CA PRO A 130 4.76 17.48 -1.68
C PRO A 130 4.09 18.35 -2.74
N LYS A 131 4.47 19.63 -2.78
CA LYS A 131 3.95 20.62 -3.74
C LYS A 131 4.58 20.47 -5.10
#